data_AF-A0A0C1W7Z0-F1
#
_entry.id   AF-A0A0C1W7Z0-F1
#
_cell.length_a   1.000
_cell.length_b   1.000
_cell.length_c   1.000
_cell.angle_alpha   90.00
_cell.angle_beta   90.00
_cell.angle_gamma   90.00
#
_symmetry.space_group_name_H-M   'P 1'
#
loop_
_entity.id
_entity.type
_entity.pdbx_description
1 polymer ?
#
loop_
_entity_poly.entity_id
_entity_poly.type
_entity_poly.pdbx_seq_one_letter_code
_entity_poly.pdbx_strand_id
1 'polypeptide(L)'
;MPNNDDKDKPSTSKLPVTLKPVDFEYKKPVRRNELVEPKKYDKIDSNVGEFVKLGTNGVVYVDEEDFSNGFQTTKPKGAYIFENQIPDSAKKSFDGKNYAHSSAVVGLADKKSQEVRDSEKQALLQYYRDSLLNVSDSAEAQDMRRKVDSFTKKELPKLRNDRGVNVDEVTGEDKQKGFAFHHVNPKELHTDPEDVLDPTKGRNLNPKTHADVHRNNVNDEAQFEEYKAKNKPK
;
A
#
# COMPACT_ATOMS: atom_id res chain seq x y z
N MET A 1 -15.89 3.28 17.29
CA MET A 1 -16.21 2.67 15.98
C MET A 1 -15.49 3.51 14.95
N PRO A 2 -14.55 2.96 14.15
CA PRO A 2 -13.91 3.75 13.11
C PRO A 2 -14.93 4.00 11.99
N ASN A 3 -15.08 5.27 11.60
CA ASN A 3 -15.97 5.68 10.52
C ASN A 3 -15.59 4.99 9.21
N ASN A 4 -16.59 4.41 8.54
CA ASN A 4 -16.49 3.75 7.24
C ASN A 4 -16.58 4.75 6.06
N ASP A 5 -16.32 6.04 6.29
CA ASP A 5 -16.63 7.12 5.33
C ASP A 5 -15.53 7.41 4.29
N ASP A 6 -14.46 6.58 4.23
CA ASP A 6 -13.38 6.74 3.25
C ASP A 6 -13.40 5.70 2.11
N LYS A 7 -14.45 4.87 2.02
CA LYS A 7 -14.48 3.74 1.07
C LYS A 7 -14.59 4.10 -0.42
N ASP A 8 -14.89 5.36 -0.77
CA ASP A 8 -15.14 5.75 -2.18
C ASP A 8 -14.55 7.11 -2.57
N LYS A 9 -13.67 7.71 -1.75
CA LYS A 9 -13.01 8.95 -2.21
C LYS A 9 -11.89 8.57 -3.19
N PRO A 10 -11.92 9.09 -4.44
CA PRO A 10 -10.79 8.92 -5.34
C PRO A 10 -9.54 9.43 -4.64
N SER A 11 -8.48 8.61 -4.65
CA SER A 11 -7.18 8.98 -4.08
C SER A 11 -6.79 10.36 -4.57
N THR A 12 -6.55 11.28 -3.63
CA THR A 12 -6.06 12.62 -3.94
C THR A 12 -4.55 12.64 -4.21
N SER A 13 -3.90 11.48 -4.09
CA SER A 13 -2.50 11.29 -4.41
C SER A 13 -2.16 11.76 -5.83
N LYS A 14 -1.02 12.43 -5.94
CA LYS A 14 -0.42 12.80 -7.22
C LYS A 14 0.36 11.67 -7.87
N LEU A 15 0.48 10.51 -7.22
CA LEU A 15 1.14 9.35 -7.78
C LEU A 15 0.20 8.62 -8.75
N PRO A 16 0.42 8.68 -10.08
CA PRO A 16 -0.40 7.94 -11.01
C PRO A 16 -0.15 6.44 -10.83
N VAL A 17 -1.20 5.68 -10.53
CA VAL A 17 -1.13 4.23 -10.38
C VAL A 17 -1.80 3.57 -11.59
N THR A 18 -1.00 2.82 -12.34
CA THR A 18 -1.48 1.88 -13.36
C THR A 18 -0.88 0.52 -13.08
N LEU A 19 -1.63 -0.54 -13.40
CA LEU A 19 -1.21 -1.91 -13.17
C LEU A 19 -0.61 -2.51 -14.44
N LYS A 20 0.53 -3.19 -14.29
CA LYS A 20 1.18 -3.94 -15.36
C LYS A 20 1.20 -5.44 -15.05
N PRO A 21 1.06 -6.31 -16.07
CA PRO A 21 1.23 -7.75 -15.87
C PRO A 21 2.64 -8.08 -15.37
N VAL A 22 2.77 -9.21 -14.69
CA VAL A 22 4.07 -9.79 -14.35
C VAL A 22 4.54 -10.64 -15.53
N ASP A 23 5.09 -9.97 -16.54
CA ASP A 23 5.63 -10.56 -17.77
C ASP A 23 7.17 -10.66 -17.76
N PHE A 24 7.79 -10.37 -16.62
CA PHE A 24 9.22 -10.40 -16.38
C PHE A 24 9.67 -11.65 -15.59
N GLU A 25 10.97 -11.93 -15.63
CA GLU A 25 11.54 -13.06 -14.91
C GLU A 25 11.63 -12.78 -13.40
N TYR A 26 11.27 -13.78 -12.60
CA TYR A 26 11.49 -13.76 -11.16
C TYR A 26 11.88 -15.17 -10.68
N LYS A 27 12.55 -15.24 -9.53
CA LYS A 27 12.98 -16.50 -8.95
C LYS A 27 11.77 -17.36 -8.60
N LYS A 28 11.68 -18.57 -9.15
CA LYS A 28 10.63 -19.52 -8.74
C LYS A 28 10.93 -20.08 -7.35
N PRO A 29 9.91 -20.24 -6.48
CA PRO A 29 10.11 -20.83 -5.16
C PRO A 29 10.57 -22.29 -5.23
N VAL A 30 11.06 -22.79 -4.09
CA VAL A 30 11.38 -24.20 -3.94
C VAL A 30 10.09 -25.01 -3.78
N ARG A 31 9.97 -26.11 -4.53
CA ARG A 31 8.90 -27.10 -4.35
C ARG A 31 9.22 -27.97 -3.13
N ARG A 32 8.60 -27.65 -1.99
CA ARG A 32 8.95 -28.24 -0.68
C ARG A 32 8.40 -29.65 -0.47
N ASN A 33 7.49 -30.12 -1.30
CA ASN A 33 6.90 -31.45 -1.20
C ASN A 33 6.91 -32.14 -2.57
N GLU A 34 7.80 -33.11 -2.72
CA GLU A 34 8.01 -33.84 -3.98
C GLU A 34 6.83 -34.75 -4.35
N LEU A 35 5.95 -35.08 -3.38
CA LEU A 35 4.76 -35.89 -3.62
C LEU A 35 3.61 -35.07 -4.24
N VAL A 36 3.70 -33.74 -4.20
CA VAL A 36 2.71 -32.88 -4.86
C VAL A 36 2.97 -32.90 -6.36
N GLU A 37 1.93 -33.20 -7.13
CA GLU A 37 2.03 -33.25 -8.59
C GLU A 37 2.59 -31.92 -9.15
N PRO A 38 3.65 -31.95 -9.99
CA PRO A 38 4.27 -30.76 -10.57
C PRO A 38 3.28 -29.74 -11.16
N LYS A 39 2.25 -30.23 -11.85
CA LYS A 39 1.20 -29.42 -12.47
C LYS A 39 0.46 -28.49 -11.50
N LYS A 40 0.40 -28.83 -10.21
CA LYS A 40 -0.25 -27.98 -9.18
C LYS A 40 0.61 -26.76 -8.86
N TYR A 41 1.94 -26.91 -8.83
CA TYR A 41 2.87 -25.79 -8.74
C TYR A 41 2.86 -24.96 -10.02
N ASP A 42 2.88 -25.61 -11.18
CA ASP A 42 2.84 -24.93 -12.48
C ASP A 42 1.56 -24.08 -12.64
N LYS A 43 0.44 -24.56 -12.11
CA LYS A 43 -0.82 -23.81 -12.06
C LYS A 43 -0.68 -22.53 -11.23
N ILE A 44 -0.01 -22.58 -10.08
CA ILE A 44 0.26 -21.37 -9.27
C ILE A 44 1.13 -20.40 -10.08
N ASP A 45 2.17 -20.89 -10.76
CA ASP A 45 3.03 -20.04 -11.59
C ASP A 45 2.29 -19.36 -12.73
N SER A 46 1.41 -20.09 -13.43
CA SER A 46 0.55 -19.54 -14.48
C SER A 46 -0.36 -18.45 -13.93
N ASN A 47 -1.02 -18.72 -12.81
CA ASN A 47 -1.93 -17.78 -12.19
C ASN A 47 -1.24 -16.53 -11.67
N VAL A 48 -0.02 -16.66 -11.14
CA VAL A 48 0.77 -15.48 -10.76
C VAL A 48 1.04 -14.60 -11.98
N GLY A 49 1.37 -15.17 -13.13
CA GLY A 49 1.52 -14.38 -14.37
C GLY A 49 0.24 -13.69 -14.83
N GLU A 50 -0.92 -14.33 -14.64
CA GLU A 50 -2.22 -13.82 -15.08
C GLU A 50 -2.82 -12.77 -14.13
N PHE A 51 -2.81 -13.03 -12.83
CA PHE A 51 -3.59 -12.30 -11.82
C PHE A 51 -2.78 -11.43 -10.87
N VAL A 52 -1.45 -11.56 -10.85
CA VAL A 52 -0.58 -10.67 -10.09
C VAL A 52 -0.13 -9.53 -11.00
N LYS A 53 -0.17 -8.32 -10.46
CA LYS A 53 0.19 -7.08 -11.18
C LYS A 53 1.20 -6.28 -10.40
N LEU A 54 2.12 -5.63 -11.12
CA LEU A 54 3.01 -4.62 -10.56
C LEU A 54 2.43 -3.23 -10.86
N GLY A 55 2.12 -2.46 -9.81
CA GLY A 55 1.71 -1.08 -9.92
C GLY A 55 2.88 -0.15 -10.25
N THR A 56 2.61 0.96 -10.93
CA THR A 56 3.60 2.04 -11.16
C THR A 56 4.05 2.73 -9.87
N ASN A 57 3.36 2.50 -8.76
CA ASN A 57 3.77 2.86 -7.40
C ASN A 57 4.77 1.86 -6.78
N GLY A 58 5.21 0.83 -7.52
CA GLY A 58 6.17 -0.17 -7.04
C GLY A 58 5.59 -1.21 -6.08
N VAL A 59 4.26 -1.23 -5.95
CA VAL A 59 3.51 -2.19 -5.15
C VAL A 59 3.03 -3.35 -6.01
N VAL A 60 3.12 -4.57 -5.48
CA VAL A 60 2.55 -5.76 -6.12
C VAL A 60 1.15 -6.01 -5.58
N TYR A 61 0.21 -6.22 -6.49
CA TYR A 61 -1.20 -6.44 -6.23
C TYR A 61 -1.66 -7.80 -6.75
N VAL A 62 -2.60 -8.41 -6.04
CA VAL A 62 -3.20 -9.71 -6.38
C VAL A 62 -4.68 -9.49 -6.69
N ASP A 63 -5.12 -9.88 -7.89
CA ASP A 63 -6.54 -9.84 -8.30
C ASP A 63 -7.37 -10.78 -7.40
N GLU A 64 -8.55 -10.34 -6.97
CA GLU A 64 -9.51 -11.13 -6.19
C GLU A 64 -9.78 -12.50 -6.85
N GLU A 65 -9.82 -12.56 -8.19
CA GLU A 65 -10.11 -13.79 -8.94
C GLU A 65 -9.11 -14.93 -8.63
N ASP A 66 -7.87 -14.61 -8.28
CA ASP A 66 -6.85 -15.61 -7.95
C ASP A 66 -7.03 -16.23 -6.57
N PHE A 67 -7.79 -15.61 -5.66
CA PHE A 67 -7.87 -16.05 -4.27
C PHE A 67 -8.32 -17.50 -4.14
N SER A 68 -9.21 -17.95 -5.02
CA SER A 68 -9.65 -19.35 -5.04
C SER A 68 -8.50 -20.31 -5.35
N ASN A 69 -7.64 -19.95 -6.30
CA ASN A 69 -6.51 -20.77 -6.69
C ASN A 69 -5.35 -20.62 -5.70
N GLY A 70 -4.92 -19.40 -5.38
CA GLY A 70 -3.83 -19.14 -4.44
C GLY A 70 -4.04 -19.79 -3.07
N PHE A 71 -5.28 -19.70 -2.53
CA PHE A 71 -5.63 -20.31 -1.23
C PHE A 71 -6.14 -21.76 -1.32
N GLN A 72 -6.05 -22.40 -2.50
CA GLN A 72 -6.40 -23.80 -2.72
C GLN A 72 -7.82 -24.11 -2.22
N THR A 73 -8.80 -23.37 -2.75
CA THR A 73 -10.19 -23.42 -2.31
C THR A 73 -11.17 -23.20 -3.47
N THR A 74 -12.47 -23.20 -3.18
CA THR A 74 -13.52 -22.96 -4.19
C THR A 74 -13.69 -21.47 -4.47
N LYS A 75 -14.23 -21.09 -5.63
CA LYS A 75 -14.50 -19.67 -5.96
C LYS A 75 -15.27 -18.91 -4.87
N PRO A 76 -16.39 -19.42 -4.32
CA PRO A 76 -17.10 -18.72 -3.24
C PRO A 76 -16.27 -18.53 -1.97
N LYS A 77 -15.41 -19.50 -1.64
CA LYS A 77 -14.51 -19.40 -0.49
C LYS A 77 -13.36 -18.43 -0.75
N GLY A 78 -12.88 -18.33 -2.00
CA GLY A 78 -11.91 -17.32 -2.42
C GLY A 78 -12.44 -15.90 -2.21
N ALA A 79 -13.64 -15.61 -2.73
CA ALA A 79 -14.32 -14.33 -2.52
C ALA A 79 -14.55 -14.04 -1.03
N TYR A 80 -14.98 -15.04 -0.24
CA TYR A 80 -15.12 -14.89 1.21
C TYR A 80 -13.79 -14.51 1.89
N ILE A 81 -12.66 -15.11 1.47
CA ILE A 81 -11.33 -14.78 1.99
C ILE A 81 -10.97 -13.33 1.65
N PHE A 82 -11.15 -12.90 0.40
CA PHE A 82 -10.91 -11.52 0.00
C PHE A 82 -11.70 -10.56 0.88
N GLU A 83 -13.02 -10.77 0.97
CA GLU A 83 -13.90 -9.83 1.65
C GLU A 83 -13.68 -9.77 3.17
N ASN A 84 -13.46 -10.92 3.81
CA ASN A 84 -13.53 -11.00 5.26
C ASN A 84 -12.17 -11.20 5.94
N GLN A 85 -11.12 -11.53 5.21
CA GLN A 85 -9.80 -11.87 5.79
C GLN A 85 -8.67 -10.97 5.29
N ILE A 86 -8.89 -10.21 4.21
CA ILE A 86 -7.99 -9.13 3.82
C ILE A 86 -8.48 -7.83 4.47
N PRO A 87 -7.61 -7.07 5.16
CA PRO A 87 -7.99 -5.76 5.70
C PRO A 87 -8.42 -4.80 4.58
N ASP A 88 -9.45 -4.01 4.82
CA ASP A 88 -9.94 -3.03 3.83
C ASP A 88 -8.86 -2.04 3.39
N SER A 89 -7.94 -1.66 4.28
CA SER A 89 -6.80 -0.79 3.96
C SER A 89 -5.81 -1.40 2.95
N ALA A 90 -5.82 -2.73 2.79
CA ALA A 90 -5.00 -3.42 1.81
C ALA A 90 -5.76 -3.69 0.49
N LYS A 91 -7.06 -3.39 0.41
CA LYS A 91 -7.86 -3.57 -0.80
C LYS A 91 -7.80 -2.29 -1.65
N LYS A 92 -7.71 -2.46 -2.96
CA LYS A 92 -7.74 -1.37 -3.94
C LYS A 92 -8.60 -1.80 -5.13
N SER A 93 -9.28 -0.84 -5.76
CA SER A 93 -10.01 -1.08 -7.00
C SER A 93 -9.30 -0.35 -8.15
N PHE A 94 -9.04 -1.07 -9.24
CA PHE A 94 -8.47 -0.53 -10.47
C PHE A 94 -9.31 -1.02 -11.64
N ASP A 95 -9.82 -0.09 -12.46
CA ASP A 95 -10.63 -0.39 -13.66
C ASP A 95 -11.80 -1.35 -13.39
N GLY A 96 -12.47 -1.19 -12.25
CA GLY A 96 -13.62 -2.02 -11.85
C GLY A 96 -13.25 -3.43 -11.36
N LYS A 97 -11.96 -3.73 -11.22
CA LYS A 97 -11.46 -4.97 -10.63
C LYS A 97 -10.90 -4.73 -9.22
N ASN A 98 -11.10 -5.70 -8.35
CA ASN A 98 -10.64 -5.64 -6.97
C ASN A 98 -9.29 -6.35 -6.83
N TYR A 99 -8.40 -5.70 -6.10
CA TYR A 99 -7.08 -6.21 -5.82
C TYR A 99 -6.75 -6.09 -4.34
N ALA A 100 -5.86 -6.96 -3.87
CA ALA A 100 -5.25 -6.87 -2.55
C ALA A 100 -3.75 -6.57 -2.68
N HIS A 101 -3.24 -5.71 -1.80
CA HIS A 101 -1.81 -5.52 -1.62
C HIS A 101 -1.16 -6.87 -1.25
N SER A 102 -0.14 -7.29 -2.01
CA SER A 102 0.48 -8.61 -1.89
C SER A 102 0.96 -8.95 -0.47
N SER A 103 1.46 -7.98 0.30
CA SER A 103 1.88 -8.21 1.70
C SER A 103 0.77 -8.78 2.60
N ALA A 104 -0.49 -8.35 2.42
CA ALA A 104 -1.61 -8.88 3.18
C ALA A 104 -1.93 -10.32 2.76
N VAL A 105 -1.82 -10.61 1.46
CA VAL A 105 -2.01 -11.96 0.90
C VAL A 105 -0.91 -12.90 1.37
N VAL A 106 0.35 -12.45 1.36
CA VAL A 106 1.52 -13.17 1.88
C VAL A 106 1.33 -13.52 3.35
N GLY A 107 0.97 -12.53 4.20
CA GLY A 107 0.75 -12.78 5.62
C GLY A 107 -0.38 -13.78 5.89
N LEU A 108 -1.46 -13.73 5.11
CA LEU A 108 -2.56 -14.68 5.23
C LEU A 108 -2.19 -16.08 4.72
N ALA A 109 -1.48 -16.17 3.60
CA ALA A 109 -1.00 -17.44 3.05
C ALA A 109 -0.03 -18.14 4.01
N ASP A 110 0.87 -17.37 4.63
CA ASP A 110 1.77 -17.85 5.67
C ASP A 110 0.99 -18.44 6.85
N LYS A 111 0.09 -17.65 7.44
CA LYS A 111 -0.76 -18.09 8.55
C LYS A 111 -1.51 -19.39 8.23
N LYS A 112 -2.21 -19.44 7.09
CA LYS A 112 -2.97 -20.63 6.68
C LYS A 112 -2.08 -21.84 6.43
N SER A 113 -0.85 -21.65 5.94
CA SER A 113 0.09 -22.75 5.73
C SER A 113 0.54 -23.41 7.04
N GLN A 114 0.53 -22.67 8.15
CA GLN A 114 0.84 -23.20 9.49
C GLN A 114 -0.37 -23.88 10.14
N GLU A 115 -1.58 -23.45 9.79
CA GLU A 115 -2.84 -23.96 10.38
C GLU A 115 -3.39 -25.21 9.67
N VAL A 116 -3.07 -25.42 8.40
CA VAL A 116 -3.61 -26.54 7.61
C VAL A 116 -2.92 -27.86 7.96
N ARG A 117 -3.70 -28.94 8.09
CA ARG A 117 -3.20 -30.29 8.38
C ARG A 117 -2.80 -31.08 7.13
N ASP A 118 -3.31 -30.68 5.98
CA ASP A 118 -3.02 -31.29 4.68
C ASP A 118 -1.65 -30.81 4.19
N SER A 119 -0.70 -31.75 4.06
CA SER A 119 0.68 -31.48 3.67
C SER A 119 0.84 -31.02 2.22
N GLU A 120 -0.05 -31.43 1.31
CA GLU A 120 -0.05 -30.93 -0.06
C GLU A 120 -0.51 -29.47 -0.05
N LYS A 121 -1.64 -29.19 0.59
CA LYS A 121 -2.18 -27.83 0.69
C LYS A 121 -1.22 -26.88 1.40
N GLN A 122 -0.55 -27.35 2.45
CA GLN A 122 0.51 -26.59 3.13
C GLN A 122 1.62 -26.20 2.14
N ALA A 123 2.14 -27.15 1.37
CA ALA A 123 3.23 -26.90 0.43
C ALA A 123 2.81 -25.93 -0.70
N LEU A 124 1.57 -26.04 -1.19
CA LEU A 124 1.04 -25.12 -2.20
C LEU A 124 0.83 -23.70 -1.67
N LEU A 125 0.34 -23.55 -0.43
CA LEU A 125 0.21 -22.23 0.22
C LEU A 125 1.58 -21.57 0.45
N GLN A 126 2.58 -22.35 0.88
CA GLN A 126 3.96 -21.84 1.03
C GLN A 126 4.56 -21.45 -0.32
N TYR A 127 4.31 -22.22 -1.37
CA TYR A 127 4.76 -21.89 -2.72
C TYR A 127 4.11 -20.60 -3.21
N TYR A 128 2.79 -20.44 -3.04
CA TYR A 128 2.08 -19.21 -3.40
C TYR A 128 2.61 -17.98 -2.65
N ARG A 129 2.79 -18.08 -1.31
CA ARG A 129 3.42 -17.04 -0.48
C ARG A 129 4.79 -16.65 -1.02
N ASP A 130 5.64 -17.63 -1.27
CA ASP A 130 7.02 -17.41 -1.72
C ASP A 130 7.05 -16.83 -3.16
N SER A 131 6.10 -17.20 -4.03
CA SER A 131 5.98 -16.60 -5.37
C SER A 131 5.66 -15.11 -5.29
N LEU A 132 4.72 -14.69 -4.44
CA LEU A 132 4.38 -13.28 -4.25
C LEU A 132 5.55 -12.47 -3.69
N LEU A 133 6.31 -13.06 -2.76
CA LEU A 133 7.55 -12.47 -2.24
C LEU A 133 8.58 -12.29 -3.36
N ASN A 134 8.83 -13.35 -4.15
CA ASN A 134 9.83 -13.29 -5.21
C ASN A 134 9.45 -12.33 -6.36
N VAL A 135 8.16 -12.19 -6.68
CA VAL A 135 7.69 -11.13 -7.59
C VAL A 135 7.95 -9.76 -6.99
N SER A 136 7.65 -9.56 -5.71
CA SER A 136 7.87 -8.30 -5.00
C SER A 136 9.35 -7.93 -4.88
N ASP A 137 10.24 -8.93 -4.84
CA ASP A 137 11.69 -8.76 -4.77
C ASP A 137 12.41 -8.79 -6.13
N SER A 138 11.66 -8.95 -7.23
CA SER A 138 12.19 -8.93 -8.59
C SER A 138 12.93 -7.64 -8.94
N ALA A 139 13.85 -7.72 -9.90
CA ALA A 139 14.63 -6.56 -10.35
C ALA A 139 13.71 -5.44 -10.86
N GLU A 140 12.63 -5.79 -11.54
CA GLU A 140 11.62 -4.90 -12.10
C GLU A 140 10.83 -4.18 -11.01
N ALA A 141 10.40 -4.90 -9.96
CA ALA A 141 9.73 -4.28 -8.82
C ALA A 141 10.66 -3.30 -8.09
N GLN A 142 11.93 -3.67 -7.89
CA GLN A 142 12.92 -2.78 -7.26
C GLN A 142 13.24 -1.55 -8.13
N ASP A 143 13.36 -1.73 -9.45
CA ASP A 143 13.55 -0.62 -10.39
C ASP A 143 12.35 0.34 -10.37
N MET A 144 11.12 -0.19 -10.35
CA MET A 144 9.92 0.62 -10.24
C MET A 144 9.91 1.46 -8.95
N ARG A 145 10.29 0.88 -7.80
CA ARG A 145 10.39 1.64 -6.54
C ARG A 145 11.43 2.76 -6.60
N ARG A 146 12.56 2.56 -7.28
CA ARG A 146 13.56 3.63 -7.50
C ARG A 146 13.03 4.75 -8.39
N LYS A 147 12.24 4.42 -9.40
CA LYS A 147 11.53 5.39 -10.25
C LYS A 147 10.51 6.19 -9.43
N VAL A 148 9.76 5.52 -8.55
CA VAL A 148 8.82 6.17 -7.62
C VAL A 148 9.56 7.12 -6.70
N ASP A 149 10.65 6.72 -6.05
CA ASP A 149 11.45 7.63 -5.20
C ASP A 149 11.92 8.88 -5.99
N SER A 150 12.39 8.68 -7.22
CA SER A 150 12.80 9.79 -8.10
C SER A 150 11.64 10.71 -8.48
N PHE A 151 10.45 10.15 -8.70
CA PHE A 151 9.23 10.91 -8.98
C PHE A 151 8.78 11.68 -7.74
N THR A 152 8.71 11.01 -6.58
CA THR A 152 8.35 11.60 -5.30
C THR A 152 9.22 12.79 -4.96
N LYS A 153 10.55 12.68 -5.10
CA LYS A 153 11.48 13.81 -4.86
C LYS A 153 11.17 15.05 -5.73
N LYS A 154 10.62 14.86 -6.93
CA LYS A 154 10.25 15.96 -7.84
C LYS A 154 8.89 16.55 -7.51
N GLU A 155 7.93 15.73 -7.09
CA GLU A 155 6.55 16.17 -6.83
C GLU A 155 6.33 16.66 -5.40
N LEU A 156 7.04 16.12 -4.41
CA LEU A 156 6.88 16.46 -2.99
C LEU A 156 6.95 17.97 -2.71
N PRO A 157 7.89 18.75 -3.29
CA PRO A 157 7.95 20.20 -3.07
C PRO A 157 6.73 20.96 -3.62
N LYS A 158 5.96 20.37 -4.53
CA LYS A 158 4.78 20.98 -5.16
C LYS A 158 3.52 20.84 -4.33
N LEU A 159 3.45 19.85 -3.43
CA LEU A 159 2.27 19.60 -2.58
C LEU A 159 1.80 20.83 -1.82
N ARG A 160 2.75 21.67 -1.39
CA ARG A 160 2.43 22.96 -0.75
C ARG A 160 1.54 23.84 -1.62
N ASN A 161 1.89 23.99 -2.90
CA ASN A 161 1.14 24.83 -3.82
C ASN A 161 -0.17 24.15 -4.22
N ASP A 162 -0.18 22.82 -4.36
CA ASP A 162 -1.35 22.04 -4.75
C ASP A 162 -2.49 22.10 -3.74
N ARG A 163 -2.19 22.31 -2.45
CA ARG A 163 -3.21 22.58 -1.42
C ARG A 163 -3.94 23.91 -1.63
N GLY A 164 -3.35 24.87 -2.33
CA GLY A 164 -3.95 26.20 -2.56
C GLY A 164 -4.09 27.08 -1.31
N VAL A 165 -3.53 26.67 -0.17
CA VAL A 165 -3.63 27.40 1.11
C VAL A 165 -2.53 28.46 1.21
N ASN A 166 -2.90 29.69 1.58
CA ASN A 166 -1.99 30.84 1.71
C ASN A 166 -1.77 31.31 3.17
N VAL A 167 -2.25 30.55 4.14
CA VAL A 167 -2.11 30.81 5.58
C VAL A 167 -1.52 29.59 6.29
N ASP A 168 -0.85 29.80 7.40
CA ASP A 168 -0.46 28.73 8.31
C ASP A 168 -1.71 28.02 8.85
N GLU A 169 -1.83 26.72 8.60
CA GLU A 169 -3.04 25.96 8.93
C GLU A 169 -3.23 25.68 10.43
N VAL A 170 -2.22 25.99 11.25
CA VAL A 170 -2.31 25.95 12.72
C VAL A 170 -2.65 27.33 13.26
N THR A 171 -1.89 28.37 12.91
CA THR A 171 -2.03 29.70 13.53
C THR A 171 -3.03 30.61 12.83
N GLY A 172 -3.28 30.38 11.54
CA GLY A 172 -4.10 31.25 10.68
C GLY A 172 -3.37 32.48 10.15
N GLU A 173 -2.09 32.66 10.49
CA GLU A 173 -1.28 33.79 9.99
C GLU A 173 -0.96 33.65 8.50
N ASP A 174 -0.76 34.77 7.81
CA ASP A 174 -0.34 34.78 6.41
C ASP A 174 0.96 34.00 6.18
N LYS A 175 1.09 33.39 4.99
CA LYS A 175 2.30 32.66 4.60
C LYS A 175 3.54 33.55 4.65
N GLN A 176 4.60 33.02 5.25
CA GLN A 176 5.90 33.69 5.38
C GLN A 176 6.96 33.04 4.48
N LYS A 177 8.11 33.71 4.33
CA LYS A 177 9.27 33.14 3.62
C LYS A 177 9.68 31.82 4.29
N GLY A 178 9.71 30.72 3.52
CA GLY A 178 10.02 29.38 4.02
C GLY A 178 8.80 28.52 4.35
N PHE A 179 7.59 28.96 4.00
CA PHE A 179 6.35 28.17 4.05
C PHE A 179 6.50 26.80 3.39
N ALA A 180 6.09 25.74 4.08
CA ALA A 180 6.35 24.36 3.69
C ALA A 180 5.16 23.45 3.96
N PHE A 181 5.09 22.34 3.21
CA PHE A 181 4.17 21.24 3.47
C PHE A 181 4.76 20.34 4.57
N HIS A 182 3.91 19.92 5.51
CA HIS A 182 4.23 18.99 6.58
C HIS A 182 3.24 17.82 6.56
N HIS A 183 3.73 16.59 6.45
CA HIS A 183 2.89 15.39 6.60
C HIS A 183 2.44 15.24 8.04
N VAL A 184 1.13 15.15 8.28
CA VAL A 184 0.55 15.06 9.62
C VAL A 184 0.96 13.77 10.31
N ASN A 185 0.97 12.66 9.57
CA ASN A 185 1.36 11.35 10.07
C ASN A 185 2.66 10.89 9.40
N PRO A 186 3.81 10.99 10.07
CA PRO A 186 5.09 10.61 9.49
C PRO A 186 5.22 9.11 9.24
N LYS A 187 4.36 8.25 9.81
CA LYS A 187 4.38 6.82 9.46
C LYS A 187 3.97 6.60 8.01
N GLU A 188 3.02 7.39 7.51
CA GLU A 188 2.50 7.27 6.15
C GLU A 188 3.59 7.57 5.10
N LEU A 189 4.60 8.36 5.46
CA LEU A 189 5.80 8.61 4.64
C LEU A 189 6.62 7.34 4.32
N HIS A 190 6.48 6.31 5.15
CA HIS A 190 7.34 5.13 5.12
C HIS A 190 6.59 3.85 4.75
N THR A 191 5.26 3.90 4.63
CA THR A 191 4.44 2.69 4.50
C THR A 191 3.59 2.63 3.23
N ASP A 192 3.16 3.77 2.67
CA ASP A 192 2.39 3.81 1.42
C ASP A 192 2.92 4.91 0.48
N PRO A 193 3.45 4.56 -0.71
CA PRO A 193 3.95 5.53 -1.66
C PRO A 193 2.89 6.52 -2.17
N GLU A 194 1.60 6.13 -2.19
CA GLU A 194 0.50 7.03 -2.59
C GLU A 194 0.30 8.15 -1.55
N ASP A 195 0.30 7.81 -0.26
CA ASP A 195 0.09 8.77 0.85
C ASP A 195 1.18 9.85 0.89
N VAL A 196 2.42 9.50 0.52
CA VAL A 196 3.53 10.47 0.48
C VAL A 196 3.25 11.64 -0.46
N LEU A 197 2.55 11.39 -1.56
CA LEU A 197 2.20 12.39 -2.57
C LEU A 197 0.73 12.83 -2.51
N ASP A 198 0.06 12.57 -1.39
CA ASP A 198 -1.30 13.03 -1.17
C ASP A 198 -1.29 14.40 -0.47
N PRO A 199 -1.74 15.48 -1.13
CA PRO A 199 -1.77 16.80 -0.53
C PRO A 199 -2.71 16.88 0.69
N THR A 200 -3.67 15.97 0.84
CA THR A 200 -4.62 15.95 1.98
C THR A 200 -4.02 15.38 3.26
N LYS A 201 -2.95 14.58 3.17
CA LYS A 201 -2.24 13.96 4.32
C LYS A 201 -1.26 14.91 5.03
N GLY A 202 -1.36 16.21 4.76
CA GLY A 202 -0.48 17.21 5.36
C GLY A 202 -1.12 18.57 5.55
N ARG A 203 -0.32 19.47 6.12
CA ARG A 203 -0.65 20.87 6.42
C ARG A 203 0.43 21.77 5.88
N ASN A 204 0.06 22.95 5.40
CA ASN A 204 1.02 23.99 5.09
C ASN A 204 1.29 24.86 6.32
N LEU A 205 2.56 24.95 6.71
CA LEU A 205 3.01 25.59 7.94
C LEU A 205 4.10 26.62 7.67
N ASN A 206 4.09 27.72 8.44
CA ASN A 206 5.20 28.67 8.48
C ASN A 206 6.42 28.03 9.17
N PRO A 207 7.66 28.52 8.90
CA PRO A 207 8.89 27.87 9.38
C PRO A 207 8.94 27.63 10.90
N LYS A 208 8.46 28.59 11.69
CA LYS A 208 8.44 28.49 13.16
C LYS A 208 7.48 27.40 13.62
N THR A 209 6.24 27.44 13.14
CA THR A 209 5.22 26.42 13.43
C THR A 209 5.70 25.04 13.00
N HIS A 210 6.30 24.92 11.82
CA HIS A 210 6.81 23.65 11.31
C HIS A 210 7.91 23.08 12.22
N ALA A 211 8.86 23.91 12.67
CA ALA A 211 9.89 23.49 13.61
C ALA A 211 9.32 23.12 14.99
N ASP A 212 8.31 23.84 15.45
CA ASP A 212 7.67 23.58 16.75
C ASP A 212 6.86 22.28 16.74
N VAL A 213 6.14 21.98 15.66
CA VAL A 213 5.42 20.70 15.45
C VAL A 213 6.39 19.51 15.55
N HIS A 214 7.53 19.57 14.86
CA HIS A 214 8.57 18.55 14.97
C HIS A 214 9.14 18.45 16.38
N ARG A 215 9.46 19.58 17.03
CA ARG A 215 10.01 19.60 18.40
C ARG A 215 9.06 18.98 19.42
N ASN A 216 7.76 19.16 19.23
CA ASN A 216 6.72 18.66 20.11
C ASN A 216 6.22 17.25 19.75
N ASN A 217 6.79 16.61 18.73
CA ASN A 217 6.37 15.28 18.25
C ASN A 217 4.87 15.18 17.95
N VAL A 218 4.32 16.20 17.30
CA VAL A 218 2.94 16.20 16.83
C VAL A 218 2.87 15.38 15.52
N ASN A 219 2.37 14.15 15.61
CA ASN A 219 2.52 13.10 14.60
C ASN A 219 1.19 12.43 14.20
N ASP A 220 0.06 12.98 14.63
CA ASP A 220 -1.27 12.55 14.20
C ASP A 220 -2.29 13.70 14.27
N GLU A 221 -3.47 13.49 13.68
CA GLU A 221 -4.51 14.51 13.57
C GLU A 221 -5.01 14.98 14.96
N ALA A 222 -5.12 14.08 15.93
CA ALA A 222 -5.61 14.43 17.26
C ALA A 222 -4.61 15.33 18.00
N GLN A 223 -3.32 15.02 17.89
CA GLN A 223 -2.23 15.84 18.41
C GLN A 223 -2.18 17.20 17.71
N PHE A 224 -2.42 17.24 16.40
CA PHE A 224 -2.49 18.49 15.65
C PHE A 224 -3.62 19.39 16.13
N GLU A 225 -4.81 18.83 16.34
CA GLU A 225 -5.95 19.59 16.87
C GLU A 225 -5.72 20.08 18.30
N GLU A 226 -5.09 19.26 19.16
CA GLU A 226 -4.70 19.68 20.51
C GLU A 226 -3.66 20.81 20.47
N TYR A 227 -2.64 20.67 19.61
CA TYR A 227 -1.61 21.69 19.42
C TYR A 227 -2.23 23.00 18.92
N LYS A 228 -3.14 22.92 17.95
CA LYS A 228 -3.86 24.07 17.41
C LYS A 228 -4.73 24.75 18.46
N ALA A 229 -5.46 23.99 19.29
CA ALA A 229 -6.27 24.54 20.36
C ALA A 229 -5.43 25.33 21.39
N LYS A 230 -4.21 24.87 21.70
CA LYS A 230 -3.29 25.55 22.63
C LYS A 230 -2.65 26.81 22.05
N ASN A 231 -2.52 26.88 20.72
CA ASN A 231 -1.75 27.92 20.02
C ASN A 231 -2.61 28.84 19.13
N LYS A 232 -3.94 28.70 19.14
CA LYS A 232 -4.83 29.64 18.46
C LYS A 232 -4.65 31.05 19.04
N PRO A 233 -4.54 32.09 18.20
CA PRO A 233 -4.61 33.47 18.67
C PRO A 233 -5.91 33.68 19.46
N LYS A 234 -5.83 34.39 20.60
CA LYS A 234 -7.02 34.87 21.32
C LYS A 234 -7.73 35.96 20.51
#